data_AF-A0A9X5I695-F1
#
_entry.id   AF-A0A9X5I695-F1
#
_cell.length_a   1.000
_cell.length_b   1.000
_cell.length_c   1.000
_cell.angle_alpha   90.00
_cell.angle_beta   90.00
_cell.angle_gamma   90.00
#
_symmetry.space_group_name_H-M   'P 1'
#
loop_
_entity.id
_entity.type
_entity.pdbx_description
1 polymer ?
#
loop_
_entity_poly.entity_id
_entity_poly.type
_entity_poly.pdbx_seq_one_letter_code
_entity_poly.pdbx_strand_id
1 'polypeptide(L)'
;MTAGSLDNFYVRFLERKLELIDNRLIVSNTIAGSRLLLWQSLQGWGAAAAVALAPIERWIEALFLGFEIPITSATSNVTETLDYFQTQITGREYDAEDFIAQFCGGEYEHNHIRQQLTFAFWKVKKLMGGECMGRDFVMRLGDNGFTPDLLFFTSTDRNQLYSWYLGGPAELVVEVLHSGYEDVDRIVKRDYYAAAGVPEYWIFDPQAQQVEFKRWHDGSYQQQFPDSDGYYRPSSIPDLAFCPTPLWREEDCECSQGEREMFILEASQPPYQKSQSIDDGLGWGCLPFAPILQLEPTPISFEQYICWCPEAKFEFADGKIQIGGDMGIRNLIGLLLMTFGLANAVKVLPLQAWIGALQERVGLEQQDNERKAAWWRLARQAAALLRENYGVTRVGVIGDLVRSQPLSYWSDITLVAWDVPRVKSYEIYQEFCQLSQQPKLRLLKPDDFMTVEEKQAVVNELVEI
;
A
#
# COMPACT_ATOMS: atom_id res chain seq x y z
N MET A 1 -5.67 26.57 -1.83
CA MET A 1 -5.04 25.93 -0.65
C MET A 1 -5.58 26.61 0.59
N THR A 2 -6.49 25.98 1.34
CA THR A 2 -6.74 26.41 2.71
C THR A 2 -5.66 25.79 3.58
N ALA A 3 -5.01 26.58 4.43
CA ALA A 3 -3.88 26.14 5.25
C ALA A 3 -4.18 24.87 6.09
N GLY A 4 -5.46 24.60 6.40
CA GLY A 4 -5.86 23.45 7.22
C GLY A 4 -5.77 22.05 6.58
N SER A 5 -5.65 21.90 5.26
CA SER A 5 -5.62 20.55 4.65
C SER A 5 -4.27 19.85 4.80
N LEU A 6 -3.18 20.62 4.75
CA LEU A 6 -1.83 20.10 4.97
C LEU A 6 -1.59 19.86 6.46
N ASP A 7 -2.06 20.79 7.30
CA ASP A 7 -1.95 20.67 8.76
C ASP A 7 -2.72 19.43 9.27
N ASN A 8 -3.93 19.14 8.77
CA ASN A 8 -4.64 17.90 9.14
C ASN A 8 -3.97 16.61 8.64
N PHE A 9 -3.21 16.67 7.54
CA PHE A 9 -2.42 15.53 7.07
C PHE A 9 -1.20 15.27 7.98
N TYR A 10 -0.54 16.32 8.46
CA TYR A 10 0.64 16.20 9.32
C TYR A 10 0.33 16.10 10.82
N VAL A 11 -0.84 16.56 11.29
CA VAL A 11 -1.29 16.42 12.69
C VAL A 11 -1.66 14.97 13.02
N ARG A 12 -1.90 14.11 12.00
CA ARG A 12 -2.25 12.69 12.15
C ARG A 12 -1.30 11.83 11.31
N PHE A 13 -0.12 11.52 11.87
CA PHE A 13 0.93 10.78 11.18
C PHE A 13 0.58 9.29 11.05
N LEU A 14 0.82 8.73 9.87
CA LEU A 14 0.71 7.29 9.59
C LEU A 14 2.13 6.74 9.40
N GLU A 15 2.52 5.74 10.19
CA GLU A 15 3.66 4.92 9.81
C GLU A 15 3.35 4.26 8.46
N ARG A 16 4.28 4.40 7.51
CA ARG A 16 4.12 3.97 6.12
C ARG A 16 4.34 2.47 5.98
N LYS A 17 3.45 1.67 6.58
CA LYS A 17 3.40 0.20 6.50
C LYS A 17 2.02 -0.24 6.03
N LEU A 18 1.99 -1.17 5.09
CA LEU A 18 0.78 -1.78 4.54
C LEU A 18 0.90 -3.30 4.71
N GLU A 19 0.25 -3.86 5.72
CA GLU A 19 0.37 -5.27 6.10
C GLU A 19 -0.96 -6.02 5.92
N LEU A 20 -0.89 -7.30 5.59
CA LEU A 20 -2.05 -8.20 5.61
C LEU A 20 -2.03 -9.00 6.91
N ILE A 21 -3.00 -8.77 7.78
CA ILE A 21 -3.13 -9.50 9.06
C ILE A 21 -4.58 -9.95 9.21
N ASP A 22 -4.79 -11.25 9.43
CA ASP A 22 -6.09 -11.91 9.60
C ASP A 22 -7.07 -11.52 8.48
N ASN A 23 -6.58 -11.61 7.24
CA ASN A 23 -7.30 -11.28 6.01
C ASN A 23 -7.80 -9.82 5.92
N ARG A 24 -7.17 -8.90 6.64
CA ARG A 24 -7.47 -7.45 6.61
C ARG A 24 -6.23 -6.65 6.29
N LEU A 25 -6.41 -5.53 5.59
CA LEU A 25 -5.33 -4.58 5.36
C LEU A 25 -5.13 -3.72 6.61
N ILE A 26 -4.01 -3.92 7.30
CA ILE A 26 -3.58 -3.17 8.47
C ILE A 26 -2.57 -2.10 8.05
N VAL A 27 -2.86 -0.85 8.40
CA VAL A 27 -2.03 0.31 8.07
C VAL A 27 -1.49 0.90 9.36
N SER A 28 -0.20 1.24 9.39
CA SER A 28 0.45 1.79 10.59
C SER A 28 0.19 0.92 11.83
N ASN A 29 0.35 -0.39 11.66
CA ASN A 29 0.24 -1.42 12.70
C ASN A 29 -1.16 -1.55 13.35
N THR A 30 -2.18 -0.78 12.96
CA THR A 30 -3.50 -0.80 13.63
C THR A 30 -4.68 -0.71 12.66
N ILE A 31 -5.83 -1.26 13.08
CA ILE A 31 -7.08 -1.09 12.33
C ILE A 31 -7.58 0.37 12.32
N ALA A 32 -7.22 1.14 13.35
CA ALA A 32 -7.48 2.57 13.41
C ALA A 32 -6.66 3.33 12.35
N GLY A 33 -5.39 2.97 12.15
CA GLY A 33 -4.56 3.46 11.06
C GLY A 33 -5.16 3.18 9.68
N SER A 34 -5.70 1.97 9.46
CA SER A 34 -6.42 1.65 8.21
C SER A 34 -7.62 2.56 7.98
N ARG A 35 -8.37 2.86 9.04
CA ARG A 35 -9.54 3.75 8.96
C ARG A 35 -9.14 5.18 8.68
N LEU A 36 -8.07 5.66 9.32
CA LEU A 36 -7.50 6.98 9.08
C LEU A 36 -7.00 7.11 7.64
N LEU A 37 -6.32 6.09 7.09
CA LEU A 37 -5.89 6.12 5.69
C LEU A 37 -7.08 6.16 4.72
N LEU A 38 -8.15 5.41 4.99
CA LEU A 38 -9.37 5.47 4.18
C LEU A 38 -9.98 6.88 4.24
N TRP A 39 -10.09 7.46 5.43
CA TRP A 39 -10.56 8.83 5.62
C TRP A 39 -9.70 9.83 4.85
N GLN A 40 -8.38 9.84 5.04
CA GLN A 40 -7.45 10.75 4.35
C GLN A 40 -7.52 10.59 2.83
N SER A 41 -7.64 9.35 2.34
CA SER A 41 -7.80 9.07 0.91
C SER A 41 -9.07 9.70 0.36
N LEU A 42 -10.19 9.55 1.06
CA LEU A 42 -11.49 10.08 0.60
C LEU A 42 -11.67 11.58 0.86
N GLN A 43 -10.89 12.21 1.74
CA GLN A 43 -10.83 13.67 1.84
C GLN A 43 -10.23 14.31 0.59
N GLY A 44 -9.20 13.68 0.00
CA GLY A 44 -8.54 14.17 -1.21
C GLY A 44 -9.19 13.72 -2.51
N TRP A 45 -9.52 12.42 -2.62
CA TRP A 45 -10.09 11.83 -3.84
C TRP A 45 -11.62 11.91 -3.91
N GLY A 46 -12.28 12.14 -2.76
CA GLY A 46 -13.73 12.24 -2.65
C GLY A 46 -14.44 10.89 -2.59
N ALA A 47 -15.71 10.92 -2.17
CA ALA A 47 -16.58 9.74 -2.15
C ALA A 47 -16.78 9.14 -3.56
N ALA A 48 -16.67 9.94 -4.62
CA ALA A 48 -16.76 9.51 -6.02
C ALA A 48 -15.76 8.37 -6.34
N ALA A 49 -14.55 8.45 -5.79
CA ALA A 49 -13.49 7.45 -5.94
C ALA A 49 -13.89 6.09 -5.34
N ALA A 50 -14.56 6.09 -4.19
CA ALA A 50 -15.06 4.88 -3.55
C ALA A 50 -16.32 4.34 -4.26
N VAL A 51 -17.31 5.19 -4.53
CA VAL A 51 -18.59 4.72 -5.08
C VAL A 51 -18.44 4.09 -6.46
N ALA A 52 -17.39 4.42 -7.21
CA ALA A 52 -17.06 3.78 -8.49
C ALA A 52 -16.69 2.29 -8.38
N LEU A 53 -16.38 1.77 -7.18
CA LEU A 53 -15.87 0.40 -6.99
C LEU A 53 -16.96 -0.66 -6.72
N ALA A 54 -18.21 -0.26 -6.52
CA ALA A 54 -19.32 -1.19 -6.33
C ALA A 54 -20.61 -0.69 -7.02
N PRO A 55 -21.60 -1.56 -7.26
CA PRO A 55 -22.90 -1.14 -7.79
C PRO A 55 -23.60 -0.10 -6.90
N ILE A 56 -24.37 0.80 -7.51
CA ILE A 56 -25.07 1.88 -6.81
C ILE A 56 -26.00 1.32 -5.72
N GLU A 57 -26.67 0.21 -6.00
CA GLU A 57 -27.61 -0.46 -5.10
C GLU A 57 -26.90 -0.90 -3.81
N ARG A 58 -25.65 -1.36 -3.91
CA ARG A 58 -24.86 -1.76 -2.74
C ARG A 58 -24.48 -0.58 -1.86
N TRP A 59 -24.20 0.58 -2.46
CA TRP A 59 -23.98 1.81 -1.69
C TRP A 59 -25.26 2.29 -1.02
N ILE A 60 -26.41 2.21 -1.69
CA ILE A 60 -27.71 2.54 -1.08
C ILE A 60 -27.97 1.68 0.15
N GLU A 61 -27.80 0.36 0.04
CA GLU A 61 -27.93 -0.57 1.17
C GLU A 61 -26.95 -0.21 2.31
N ALA A 62 -25.70 0.11 1.97
CA ALA A 62 -24.68 0.52 2.93
C ALA A 62 -25.03 1.83 3.65
N LEU A 63 -25.62 2.81 2.97
CA LEU A 63 -26.06 4.07 3.57
C LEU A 63 -27.24 3.86 4.52
N PHE A 64 -28.23 3.03 4.15
CA PHE A 64 -29.31 2.67 5.05
C PHE A 64 -28.77 2.04 6.35
N LEU A 65 -27.88 1.05 6.23
CA LEU A 65 -27.34 0.33 7.37
C LEU A 65 -26.37 1.19 8.19
N GLY A 66 -25.42 1.85 7.52
CA GLY A 66 -24.35 2.61 8.15
C GLY A 66 -24.82 3.87 8.89
N PHE A 67 -25.89 4.51 8.42
CA PHE A 67 -26.50 5.68 9.06
C PHE A 67 -27.79 5.36 9.80
N GLU A 68 -28.16 4.08 9.94
CA GLU A 68 -29.38 3.64 10.63
C GLU A 68 -30.64 4.36 10.12
N ILE A 69 -30.73 4.55 8.80
CA ILE A 69 -31.86 5.23 8.18
C ILE A 69 -33.01 4.23 8.02
N PRO A 70 -34.24 4.54 8.48
CA PRO A 70 -35.38 3.65 8.33
C PRO A 70 -35.73 3.41 6.86
N ILE A 71 -36.04 2.16 6.50
CA ILE A 71 -36.53 1.82 5.16
C ILE A 71 -38.03 2.14 5.10
N THR A 72 -38.38 3.34 4.67
CA THR A 72 -39.78 3.79 4.57
C THR A 72 -40.34 3.50 3.19
N SER A 73 -40.72 2.23 2.94
CA SER A 73 -41.21 1.69 1.65
C SER A 73 -40.20 1.71 0.50
N ALA A 74 -40.24 0.69 -0.36
CA ALA A 74 -39.28 0.52 -1.44
C ALA A 74 -39.47 1.59 -2.52
N THR A 75 -38.69 2.67 -2.47
CA THR A 75 -38.42 3.45 -3.67
C THR A 75 -37.53 2.58 -4.55
N SER A 76 -38.11 1.95 -5.58
CA SER A 76 -37.34 1.19 -6.58
C SER A 76 -36.49 2.10 -7.47
N ASN A 77 -36.59 3.41 -7.29
CA ASN A 77 -35.93 4.44 -8.06
C ASN A 77 -34.78 5.06 -7.24
N VAL A 78 -33.55 4.88 -7.72
CA VAL A 78 -32.32 5.41 -7.12
C VAL A 78 -32.42 6.91 -6.82
N THR A 79 -32.95 7.72 -7.75
CA THR A 79 -33.03 9.17 -7.58
C THR A 79 -33.93 9.54 -6.41
N GLU A 80 -35.10 8.90 -6.29
CA GLU A 80 -36.03 9.12 -5.17
C GLU A 80 -35.42 8.67 -3.84
N THR A 81 -34.66 7.58 -3.82
CA THR A 81 -33.93 7.12 -2.62
C THR A 81 -32.87 8.14 -2.18
N LEU A 82 -32.11 8.70 -3.13
CA LEU A 82 -31.10 9.73 -2.84
C LEU A 82 -31.75 11.02 -2.32
N ASP A 83 -32.87 11.43 -2.90
CA ASP A 83 -33.66 12.58 -2.42
C ASP A 83 -34.20 12.32 -1.00
N TYR A 84 -34.64 11.09 -0.71
CA TYR A 84 -35.04 10.71 0.64
C TYR A 84 -33.86 10.83 1.62
N PHE A 85 -32.67 10.33 1.29
CA PHE A 85 -31.50 10.50 2.15
C PHE A 85 -31.16 11.97 2.41
N GLN A 86 -31.35 12.86 1.43
CA GLN A 86 -31.15 14.30 1.59
C GLN A 86 -32.06 14.87 2.69
N THR A 87 -33.29 14.36 2.84
CA THR A 87 -34.20 14.77 3.94
C THR A 87 -33.70 14.34 5.32
N GLN A 88 -32.87 13.30 5.40
CA GLN A 88 -32.36 12.71 6.65
C GLN A 88 -31.09 13.39 7.18
N ILE A 89 -30.52 14.36 6.45
CA ILE A 89 -29.27 15.03 6.82
C ILE A 89 -29.47 15.97 8.00
N THR A 90 -30.61 16.66 8.07
CA THR A 90 -30.88 17.71 9.06
C THR A 90 -30.76 17.15 10.49
N GLY A 91 -29.83 17.70 11.28
CA GLY A 91 -29.63 17.31 12.68
C GLY A 91 -28.64 16.16 12.90
N ARG A 92 -27.98 15.65 11.86
CA ARG A 92 -26.85 14.70 11.99
C ARG A 92 -25.54 15.46 12.00
N GLU A 93 -24.94 15.61 13.19
CA GLU A 93 -23.55 16.08 13.29
C GLU A 93 -22.61 14.93 12.87
N TYR A 94 -21.67 15.24 11.99
CA TYR A 94 -20.58 14.35 11.66
C TYR A 94 -19.39 14.70 12.54
N ASP A 95 -18.98 13.77 13.40
CA ASP A 95 -17.82 13.93 14.25
C ASP A 95 -16.62 13.17 13.65
N ALA A 96 -15.55 13.91 13.36
CA ALA A 96 -14.29 13.37 12.83
C ALA A 96 -13.26 13.04 13.94
N GLU A 97 -13.62 13.24 15.21
CA GLU A 97 -12.75 13.04 16.37
C GLU A 97 -12.45 11.55 16.66
N ASP A 98 -13.27 10.62 16.14
CA ASP A 98 -13.01 9.16 16.22
C ASP A 98 -11.75 8.69 15.45
N PHE A 99 -11.08 9.58 14.70
CA PHE A 99 -9.95 9.23 13.83
C PHE A 99 -8.61 9.87 14.26
N ILE A 100 -8.42 10.12 15.55
CA ILE A 100 -7.15 10.66 16.06
C ILE A 100 -6.14 9.51 16.18
N ALA A 101 -5.12 9.52 15.31
CA ALA A 101 -3.88 8.80 15.58
C ALA A 101 -3.30 9.35 16.89
N GLN A 102 -2.93 8.46 17.82
CA GLN A 102 -2.18 8.88 19.02
C GLN A 102 -0.95 9.67 18.58
N PHE A 103 -0.65 10.75 19.30
CA PHE A 103 0.44 11.68 19.03
C PHE A 103 1.76 10.96 18.65
N CYS A 104 2.37 11.34 17.52
CA CYS A 104 3.64 10.77 17.03
C CYS A 104 4.76 11.82 17.02
N GLY A 105 5.54 11.88 18.11
CA GLY A 105 6.88 12.46 18.11
C GLY A 105 7.94 11.38 17.82
N GLY A 106 9.22 11.75 17.73
CA GLY A 106 10.32 10.78 17.64
C GLY A 106 10.59 10.18 16.24
N GLU A 107 10.00 10.75 15.19
CA GLU A 107 10.12 10.23 13.82
C GLU A 107 11.56 10.34 13.29
N TYR A 108 12.30 11.35 13.74
CA TYR A 108 13.72 11.48 13.40
C TYR A 108 14.51 10.31 13.97
N GLU A 109 14.40 10.05 15.27
CA GLU A 109 15.14 9.02 16.00
C GLU A 109 14.81 7.62 15.46
N HIS A 110 13.52 7.33 15.27
CA HIS A 110 13.05 6.09 14.67
C HIS A 110 13.66 5.88 13.27
N ASN A 111 13.56 6.87 12.38
CA ASN A 111 14.09 6.77 11.02
C ASN A 111 15.62 6.73 10.98
N HIS A 112 16.28 7.44 11.89
CA HIS A 112 17.73 7.49 11.99
C HIS A 112 18.29 6.12 12.41
N ILE A 113 17.76 5.52 13.49
CA ILE A 113 18.15 4.18 13.95
C ILE A 113 17.89 3.13 12.86
N ARG A 114 16.72 3.15 12.22
CA ARG A 114 16.39 2.24 11.13
C ARG A 114 17.37 2.34 9.95
N GLN A 115 17.77 3.56 9.57
CA GLN A 115 18.76 3.77 8.50
C GLN A 115 20.14 3.25 8.89
N GLN A 116 20.60 3.51 10.12
CA GLN A 116 21.86 2.98 10.62
C GLN A 116 21.88 1.44 10.61
N LEU A 117 20.82 0.80 11.11
CA LEU A 117 20.66 -0.66 11.10
C LEU A 117 20.67 -1.21 9.67
N THR A 118 19.93 -0.58 8.76
CA THR A 118 19.92 -0.98 7.35
C THR A 118 21.33 -0.95 6.77
N PHE A 119 22.06 0.16 6.92
CA PHE A 119 23.43 0.27 6.41
C PHE A 119 24.35 -0.81 7.02
N ALA A 120 24.23 -1.05 8.32
CA ALA A 120 25.06 -2.01 9.01
C ALA A 120 24.78 -3.46 8.57
N PHE A 121 23.52 -3.86 8.42
CA PHE A 121 23.17 -5.19 7.90
C PHE A 121 23.49 -5.37 6.41
N TRP A 122 23.52 -4.29 5.62
CA TRP A 122 24.08 -4.35 4.26
C TRP A 122 25.58 -4.68 4.27
N LYS A 123 26.35 -4.17 5.26
CA LYS A 123 27.76 -4.58 5.48
C LYS A 123 27.84 -6.05 5.90
N VAL A 124 26.99 -6.49 6.84
CA VAL A 124 26.90 -7.90 7.27
C VAL A 124 26.63 -8.81 6.08
N LYS A 125 25.62 -8.53 5.26
CA LYS A 125 25.30 -9.26 4.03
C LYS A 125 26.49 -9.36 3.07
N LYS A 126 27.22 -8.26 2.85
CA LYS A 126 28.38 -8.25 1.93
C LYS A 126 29.52 -9.15 2.41
N LEU A 127 29.69 -9.29 3.72
CA LEU A 127 30.81 -10.01 4.32
C LEU A 127 30.45 -11.48 4.63
N MET A 128 29.25 -11.74 5.15
CA MET A 128 28.78 -13.08 5.51
C MET A 128 27.96 -13.76 4.42
N GLY A 129 27.47 -13.04 3.40
CA GLY A 129 26.45 -13.56 2.49
C GLY A 129 25.02 -13.44 3.05
N GLY A 130 24.08 -14.18 2.47
CA GLY A 130 22.65 -14.05 2.78
C GLY A 130 22.00 -12.85 2.11
N GLU A 131 20.83 -12.45 2.61
CA GLU A 131 20.03 -11.36 2.10
C GLU A 131 19.46 -10.49 3.23
N CYS A 132 19.31 -9.20 2.96
CA CYS A 132 18.75 -8.22 3.89
C CYS A 132 17.77 -7.36 3.11
N MET A 133 16.53 -7.27 3.59
CA MET A 133 15.49 -6.41 3.03
C MET A 133 14.92 -5.49 4.12
N GLY A 134 14.27 -4.42 3.70
CA GLY A 134 13.67 -3.43 4.61
C GLY A 134 12.14 -3.41 4.53
N ARG A 135 11.58 -2.33 5.10
CA ARG A 135 10.14 -2.07 5.28
C ARG A 135 9.23 -2.30 4.07
N ASP A 136 9.71 -2.20 2.83
CA ASP A 136 8.84 -2.35 1.65
C ASP A 136 8.83 -3.78 1.08
N PHE A 137 9.49 -4.74 1.73
CA PHE A 137 9.53 -6.13 1.30
C PHE A 137 8.68 -7.03 2.21
N VAL A 138 7.75 -7.76 1.59
CA VAL A 138 6.78 -8.59 2.31
C VAL A 138 7.40 -9.89 2.80
N MET A 139 7.14 -10.26 4.06
CA MET A 139 7.37 -11.59 4.60
C MET A 139 6.01 -12.29 4.80
N ARG A 140 5.76 -13.36 4.04
CA ARG A 140 4.54 -14.17 4.12
C ARG A 140 4.66 -15.20 5.24
N LEU A 141 3.80 -15.08 6.25
CA LEU A 141 3.67 -16.03 7.36
C LEU A 141 2.25 -16.60 7.36
N GLY A 142 2.08 -17.79 6.76
CA GLY A 142 0.75 -18.35 6.49
C GLY A 142 -0.01 -17.50 5.47
N ASP A 143 -1.18 -17.01 5.88
CA ASP A 143 -2.01 -16.10 5.07
C ASP A 143 -1.74 -14.62 5.35
N ASN A 144 -0.84 -14.32 6.31
CA ASN A 144 -0.47 -12.95 6.65
C ASN A 144 0.76 -12.49 5.85
N GLY A 145 0.82 -11.20 5.55
CA GLY A 145 1.94 -10.52 4.92
C GLY A 145 2.43 -9.38 5.81
N PHE A 146 3.62 -9.55 6.40
CA PHE A 146 4.23 -8.56 7.29
C PHE A 146 5.31 -7.76 6.55
N THR A 147 5.55 -6.55 7.01
CA THR A 147 6.59 -5.66 6.46
C THR A 147 7.49 -5.13 7.58
N PRO A 148 8.36 -5.99 8.16
CA PRO A 148 9.24 -5.57 9.24
C PRO A 148 10.19 -4.45 8.81
N ASP A 149 10.68 -3.65 9.76
CA ASP A 149 11.64 -2.59 9.43
C ASP A 149 12.93 -3.12 8.82
N LEU A 150 13.36 -4.31 9.26
CA LEU A 150 14.46 -5.05 8.66
C LEU A 150 14.26 -6.56 8.84
N LEU A 151 14.60 -7.30 7.80
CA LEU A 151 14.67 -8.75 7.83
C LEU A 151 16.01 -9.22 7.25
N PHE A 152 16.66 -10.14 7.95
CA PHE A 152 17.87 -10.81 7.48
C PHE A 152 17.59 -12.31 7.37
N PHE A 153 17.93 -12.87 6.23
CA PHE A 153 17.71 -14.28 5.97
C PHE A 153 18.79 -14.90 5.10
N THR A 154 18.88 -16.22 5.19
CA THR A 154 19.77 -17.05 4.38
C THR A 154 18.92 -18.11 3.68
N SER A 155 19.39 -18.65 2.55
CA SER A 155 18.67 -19.75 1.87
C SER A 155 18.70 -21.02 2.73
N THR A 156 17.72 -21.18 3.61
CA THR A 156 17.50 -22.37 4.44
C THR A 156 16.20 -23.06 4.04
N ASP A 157 15.97 -24.27 4.52
CA ASP A 157 14.70 -24.98 4.29
C ASP A 157 13.48 -24.30 4.94
N ARG A 158 13.67 -23.19 5.68
CA ARG A 158 12.59 -22.48 6.38
C ARG A 158 11.94 -21.40 5.54
N ASN A 159 12.63 -20.87 4.54
CA ASN A 159 12.13 -19.78 3.73
C ASN A 159 12.51 -19.92 2.25
N GLN A 160 11.72 -19.27 1.41
CA GLN A 160 11.93 -19.20 -0.03
C GLN A 160 11.80 -17.75 -0.48
N LEU A 161 12.84 -17.24 -1.12
CA LEU A 161 12.79 -15.92 -1.74
C LEU A 161 12.01 -16.00 -3.05
N TYR A 162 10.97 -15.17 -3.17
CA TYR A 162 10.27 -14.88 -4.42
C TYR A 162 10.57 -13.45 -4.88
N SER A 163 10.19 -13.12 -6.12
CA SER A 163 10.41 -11.79 -6.69
C SER A 163 9.83 -10.63 -5.86
N TRP A 164 8.74 -10.87 -5.13
CA TRP A 164 7.98 -9.83 -4.42
C TRP A 164 7.86 -10.04 -2.90
N TYR A 165 8.23 -11.21 -2.40
CA TYR A 165 8.08 -11.55 -0.99
C TYR A 165 9.03 -12.66 -0.56
N LEU A 166 9.26 -12.77 0.75
CA LEU A 166 9.86 -13.94 1.39
C LEU A 166 8.73 -14.88 1.84
N GLY A 167 8.68 -16.10 1.31
CA GLY A 167 7.77 -17.13 1.80
C GLY A 167 8.37 -17.85 3.00
N GLY A 168 7.80 -17.68 4.20
CA GLY A 168 8.30 -18.27 5.44
C GLY A 168 9.12 -17.30 6.30
N PRO A 169 9.50 -17.70 7.53
CA PRO A 169 10.18 -16.84 8.49
C PRO A 169 11.62 -16.53 8.07
N ALA A 170 12.00 -15.26 8.20
CA ALA A 170 13.41 -14.84 8.17
C ALA A 170 14.15 -15.35 9.42
N GLU A 171 15.47 -15.54 9.33
CA GLU A 171 16.31 -15.91 10.47
C GLU A 171 16.37 -14.83 11.56
N LEU A 172 16.20 -13.56 11.16
CA LEU A 172 16.09 -12.40 12.04
C LEU A 172 15.05 -11.42 11.52
N VAL A 173 14.17 -10.99 12.42
CA VAL A 173 13.27 -9.85 12.23
C VAL A 173 13.63 -8.75 13.20
N VAL A 174 13.67 -7.51 12.71
CA VAL A 174 13.91 -6.32 13.51
C VAL A 174 12.74 -5.35 13.35
N GLU A 175 12.25 -4.82 14.47
CA GLU A 175 11.32 -3.69 14.51
C GLU A 175 11.95 -2.55 15.31
N VAL A 176 11.80 -1.33 14.84
CA VAL A 176 12.21 -0.12 15.55
C VAL A 176 10.94 0.53 16.09
N LEU A 177 10.81 0.63 17.40
CA LEU A 177 9.60 1.17 18.01
C LEU A 177 9.31 2.58 17.50
N HIS A 178 8.04 2.81 17.21
CA HIS A 178 7.49 4.11 16.90
C HIS A 178 6.62 4.58 18.08
N SER A 179 6.78 5.85 18.48
CA SER A 179 6.10 6.39 19.66
C SER A 179 4.58 6.23 19.54
N GLY A 180 3.95 5.68 20.58
CA GLY A 180 2.50 5.49 20.64
C GLY A 180 1.98 4.19 20.03
N TYR A 181 2.84 3.34 19.46
CA TYR A 181 2.46 2.03 18.90
C TYR A 181 3.30 0.87 19.45
N GLU A 182 3.96 1.07 20.59
CA GLU A 182 4.94 0.15 21.15
C GLU A 182 4.33 -1.23 21.44
N ASP A 183 3.08 -1.26 21.90
CA ASP A 183 2.36 -2.50 22.22
C ASP A 183 2.13 -3.38 20.99
N VAL A 184 2.04 -2.82 19.78
CA VAL A 184 1.84 -3.62 18.58
C VAL A 184 3.07 -4.48 18.32
N ASP A 185 4.26 -3.90 18.33
CA ASP A 185 5.51 -4.64 18.13
C ASP A 185 5.82 -5.55 19.33
N ARG A 186 5.57 -5.08 20.56
CA ARG A 186 5.90 -5.81 21.80
C ARG A 186 4.97 -6.99 22.08
N ILE A 187 3.72 -6.94 21.62
CA ILE A 187 2.67 -7.92 21.96
C ILE A 187 2.12 -8.58 20.70
N VAL A 188 1.50 -7.81 19.80
CA VAL A 188 0.72 -8.37 18.68
C VAL A 188 1.64 -9.05 17.66
N LYS A 189 2.61 -8.33 17.09
CA LYS A 189 3.55 -8.90 16.10
C LYS A 189 4.44 -9.98 16.72
N ARG A 190 4.84 -9.82 17.98
CA ARG A 190 5.54 -10.85 18.75
C ARG A 190 4.81 -12.19 18.68
N ASP A 191 3.49 -12.21 18.88
CA ASP A 191 2.72 -13.45 18.91
C ASP A 191 2.64 -14.11 17.52
N TYR A 192 2.48 -13.31 16.44
CA TYR A 192 2.56 -13.83 15.07
C TYR A 192 3.93 -14.38 14.71
N TYR A 193 5.00 -13.64 15.03
CA TYR A 193 6.37 -14.09 14.76
C TYR A 193 6.73 -15.34 15.59
N ALA A 194 6.25 -15.44 16.83
CA ALA A 194 6.44 -16.62 17.67
C ALA A 194 5.69 -17.84 17.11
N ALA A 195 4.44 -17.66 16.68
CA ALA A 195 3.64 -18.72 16.06
C ALA A 195 4.27 -19.23 14.76
N ALA A 196 4.92 -18.34 13.99
CA ALA A 196 5.61 -18.68 12.76
C ALA A 196 7.05 -19.24 12.96
N GLY A 197 7.57 -19.22 14.19
CA GLY A 197 8.91 -19.73 14.49
C GLY A 197 10.05 -18.85 13.98
N VAL A 198 9.86 -17.53 13.91
CA VAL A 198 10.94 -16.58 13.62
C VAL A 198 12.03 -16.71 14.71
N PRO A 199 13.27 -17.10 14.37
CA PRO A 199 14.25 -17.51 15.39
C PRO A 199 14.74 -16.38 16.29
N GLU A 200 14.96 -15.20 15.71
CA GLU A 200 15.47 -14.03 16.39
C GLU A 200 14.55 -12.84 16.09
N TYR A 201 14.07 -12.19 17.14
CA TYR A 201 13.23 -11.00 17.06
C TYR A 201 13.83 -9.89 17.91
N TRP A 202 14.30 -8.82 17.26
CA TRP A 202 14.96 -7.72 17.95
C TRP A 202 14.10 -6.47 17.90
N ILE A 203 13.85 -5.87 19.05
CA ILE A 203 13.06 -4.65 19.17
C ILE A 203 13.97 -3.53 19.64
N PHE A 204 14.12 -2.50 18.81
CA PHE A 204 14.91 -1.32 19.13
C PHE A 204 14.00 -0.24 19.68
N ASP A 205 14.35 0.33 20.82
CA ASP A 205 13.61 1.41 21.45
C ASP A 205 14.45 2.69 21.38
N PRO A 206 14.19 3.60 20.42
CA PRO A 206 14.98 4.81 20.28
C PRO A 206 14.89 5.74 21.49
N GLN A 207 13.76 5.76 22.20
CA GLN A 207 13.55 6.64 23.35
C GLN A 207 14.32 6.15 24.57
N ALA A 208 14.24 4.85 24.86
CA ALA A 208 14.96 4.24 25.97
C ALA A 208 16.41 3.86 25.62
N GLN A 209 16.85 4.07 24.37
CA GLN A 209 18.18 3.71 23.86
C GLN A 209 18.58 2.27 24.22
N GLN A 210 17.65 1.33 24.01
CA GLN A 210 17.81 -0.07 24.37
C GLN A 210 17.38 -1.00 23.25
N VAL A 211 17.84 -2.25 23.35
CA VAL A 211 17.43 -3.33 22.44
C VAL A 211 16.92 -4.48 23.28
N GLU A 212 15.76 -5.00 22.92
CA GLU A 212 15.30 -6.29 23.39
C GLU A 212 15.66 -7.37 22.39
N PHE A 213 16.54 -8.27 22.80
CA PHE A 213 16.86 -9.47 22.04
C PHE A 213 15.92 -10.58 22.48
N LYS A 214 15.08 -11.07 21.56
CA LYS A 214 14.16 -12.18 21.82
C LYS A 214 14.54 -13.35 20.95
N ARG A 215 14.85 -14.48 21.59
CA ARG A 215 15.15 -15.74 20.92
C ARG A 215 13.97 -16.68 21.04
N TRP A 216 13.56 -17.26 19.92
CA TRP A 216 12.49 -18.24 19.90
C TRP A 216 12.96 -19.57 20.46
N HIS A 217 12.16 -20.15 21.36
CA HIS A 217 12.35 -21.46 21.95
C HIS A 217 10.99 -22.11 22.21
N ASP A 218 10.74 -23.25 21.56
CA ASP A 218 9.54 -24.09 21.75
C ASP A 218 8.21 -23.30 21.75
N GLY A 219 8.00 -22.46 20.73
CA GLY A 219 6.74 -21.73 20.53
C GLY A 219 6.60 -20.42 21.30
N SER A 220 7.64 -19.98 22.02
CA SER A 220 7.64 -18.70 22.73
C SER A 220 8.99 -17.98 22.63
N TYR A 221 8.98 -16.68 22.88
CA TYR A 221 10.21 -15.89 22.92
C TYR A 221 10.77 -15.81 24.34
N GLN A 222 12.09 -16.01 24.45
CA GLN A 222 12.87 -15.78 25.65
C GLN A 222 13.74 -14.55 25.48
N GLN A 223 13.71 -13.64 26.46
CA GLN A 223 14.61 -12.49 26.50
C GLN A 223 16.06 -12.95 26.64
N GLN A 224 16.94 -12.40 25.82
CA GLN A 224 18.37 -12.60 25.86
C GLN A 224 19.08 -11.29 26.18
N PHE A 225 20.33 -11.40 26.62
CA PHE A 225 21.19 -10.28 26.96
C PHE A 225 22.55 -10.44 26.27
N PRO A 226 23.22 -9.33 25.94
CA PRO A 226 24.63 -9.36 25.54
C PRO A 226 25.50 -10.05 26.60
N ASP A 227 26.63 -10.59 26.17
CA ASP A 227 27.64 -11.16 27.06
C ASP A 227 28.39 -10.09 27.88
N SER A 228 29.40 -10.51 28.65
CA SER A 228 30.24 -9.61 29.45
C SER A 228 31.01 -8.58 28.63
N ASP A 229 31.26 -8.88 27.34
CA ASP A 229 31.93 -7.97 26.42
C ASP A 229 30.95 -7.01 25.73
N GLY A 230 29.64 -7.18 25.97
CA GLY A 230 28.58 -6.34 25.43
C GLY A 230 28.13 -6.71 24.02
N TYR A 231 28.41 -7.95 23.59
CA TYR A 231 27.97 -8.50 22.30
C TYR A 231 26.84 -9.52 22.48
N TYR A 232 25.79 -9.37 21.68
CA TYR A 232 24.77 -10.40 21.51
C TYR A 232 25.08 -11.26 20.28
N ARG A 233 24.97 -12.58 20.42
CA ARG A 233 25.22 -13.55 19.33
C ARG A 233 23.93 -14.30 19.00
N PRO A 234 23.24 -13.97 17.89
CA PRO A 234 22.05 -14.70 17.46
C PRO A 234 22.39 -16.15 17.10
N SER A 235 21.58 -17.07 17.59
CA SER A 235 21.80 -18.51 17.34
C SER A 235 21.44 -18.93 15.92
N SER A 236 20.55 -18.20 15.25
CA SER A 236 20.13 -18.45 13.86
C SER A 236 21.10 -17.88 12.83
N ILE A 237 22.03 -17.03 13.25
CA ILE A 237 23.05 -16.43 12.37
C ILE A 237 24.43 -16.65 13.02
N PRO A 238 24.97 -17.88 12.96
CA PRO A 238 26.32 -18.18 13.39
C PRO A 238 27.35 -17.16 12.89
N ASP A 239 28.37 -16.91 13.71
CA ASP A 239 29.48 -15.97 13.48
C ASP A 239 29.13 -14.48 13.52
N LEU A 240 27.85 -14.11 13.71
CA LEU A 240 27.46 -12.72 13.93
C LEU A 240 27.53 -12.38 15.42
N ALA A 241 28.27 -11.33 15.77
CA ALA A 241 28.24 -10.69 17.08
C ALA A 241 27.80 -9.23 16.92
N PHE A 242 26.77 -8.81 17.66
CA PHE A 242 26.18 -7.47 17.58
C PHE A 242 26.37 -6.69 18.87
N CYS A 243 26.91 -5.48 18.78
CA CYS A 243 27.00 -4.53 19.89
C CYS A 243 26.06 -3.35 19.61
N PRO A 244 25.02 -3.14 20.43
CA PRO A 244 24.07 -2.04 20.21
C PRO A 244 24.62 -0.69 20.67
N THR A 245 25.63 -0.65 21.55
CA THR A 245 26.14 0.59 22.16
C THR A 245 26.49 1.70 21.16
N PRO A 246 27.12 1.42 19.99
CA PRO A 246 27.41 2.46 19.00
C PRO A 246 26.18 3.15 18.40
N LEU A 247 25.00 2.51 18.38
CA LEU A 247 23.77 3.09 17.81
C LEU A 247 23.27 4.32 18.58
N TRP A 248 23.60 4.41 19.87
CA TRP A 248 23.05 5.41 20.78
C TRP A 248 23.95 6.62 21.00
N ARG A 249 25.11 6.67 20.35
CA ARG A 249 26.09 7.74 20.54
C ARG A 249 25.78 8.95 19.65
N GLU A 250 26.04 10.15 20.16
CA GLU A 250 25.97 11.38 19.37
C GLU A 250 27.16 11.47 18.39
N GLU A 251 26.92 12.00 17.18
CA GLU A 251 27.92 12.10 16.10
C GLU A 251 29.14 12.99 16.45
N ASP A 252 29.03 13.87 17.44
CA ASP A 252 30.07 14.82 17.86
C ASP A 252 31.16 14.22 18.77
N CYS A 253 31.12 12.92 19.04
CA CYS A 253 32.15 12.23 19.81
C CYS A 253 33.39 12.02 18.92
N GLU A 254 34.38 12.94 18.97
CA GLU A 254 35.67 12.79 18.29
C GLU A 254 36.20 11.34 18.37
N CYS A 255 36.45 10.74 17.20
CA CYS A 255 36.91 9.36 17.06
C CYS A 255 38.09 9.07 17.98
N SER A 256 37.82 8.35 19.07
CA SER A 256 38.83 7.93 20.03
C SER A 256 39.24 6.48 19.73
N GLN A 257 40.54 6.22 19.76
CA GLN A 257 41.10 4.89 19.62
C GLN A 257 40.41 3.91 20.59
N GLY A 258 39.75 2.87 20.05
CA GLY A 258 39.02 1.86 20.83
C GLY A 258 37.52 1.73 20.54
N GLU A 259 37.02 2.31 19.45
CA GLU A 259 35.62 2.17 19.03
C GLU A 259 35.23 0.69 18.83
N ARG A 260 34.15 0.27 19.50
CA ARG A 260 33.53 -1.05 19.27
C ARG A 260 32.76 -0.99 17.96
N GLU A 261 33.03 -1.91 17.05
CA GLU A 261 32.21 -2.06 15.84
C GLU A 261 30.81 -2.55 16.23
N MET A 262 29.77 -2.02 15.56
CA MET A 262 28.38 -2.43 15.75
C MET A 262 28.18 -3.92 15.47
N PHE A 263 28.94 -4.48 14.51
CA PHE A 263 28.96 -5.90 14.20
C PHE A 263 30.39 -6.39 14.10
N ILE A 264 30.66 -7.55 14.70
CA ILE A 264 31.89 -8.32 14.49
C ILE A 264 31.49 -9.64 13.83
N LEU A 265 32.31 -10.05 12.87
CA LEU A 265 32.22 -11.37 12.26
C LEU A 265 33.30 -12.24 12.87
N GLU A 266 32.89 -13.25 13.61
CA GLU A 266 33.79 -14.19 14.29
C GLU A 266 34.33 -15.26 13.31
N ALA A 267 33.79 -15.26 12.08
CA ALA A 267 34.27 -15.91 10.86
C ALA A 267 34.89 -17.30 11.09
N SER A 268 34.06 -18.24 11.53
CA SER A 268 34.43 -19.66 11.63
C SER A 268 33.94 -20.49 10.43
N GLN A 269 33.02 -19.94 9.62
CA GLN A 269 32.37 -20.62 8.50
C GLN A 269 32.49 -19.87 7.16
N PRO A 270 32.37 -20.56 6.01
CA PRO A 270 32.29 -19.91 4.71
C PRO A 270 31.04 -19.02 4.59
N PRO A 271 31.07 -17.96 3.75
CA PRO A 271 29.91 -17.10 3.55
C PRO A 271 28.66 -17.87 3.10
N TYR A 272 27.50 -17.49 3.62
CA TYR A 272 26.20 -17.97 3.17
C TYR A 272 26.01 -17.72 1.67
N GLN A 273 25.38 -18.68 0.99
CA GLN A 273 25.03 -18.51 -0.40
C GLN A 273 23.99 -17.40 -0.55
N LYS A 274 24.10 -16.66 -1.65
CA LYS A 274 23.11 -15.67 -2.03
C LYS A 274 21.79 -16.37 -2.37
N SER A 275 20.69 -15.92 -1.79
CA SER A 275 19.37 -16.45 -2.13
C SER A 275 18.98 -16.08 -3.55
N GLN A 276 18.59 -17.09 -4.33
CA GLN A 276 18.04 -16.89 -5.68
C GLN A 276 16.53 -16.71 -5.56
N SER A 277 16.02 -15.61 -6.11
CA SER A 277 14.58 -15.37 -6.19
C SER A 277 13.94 -16.31 -7.21
N ILE A 278 12.82 -16.92 -6.83
CA ILE A 278 11.95 -17.67 -7.74
C ILE A 278 10.86 -16.73 -8.26
N ASP A 279 10.62 -16.77 -9.57
CA ASP A 279 9.45 -16.14 -10.17
C ASP A 279 8.30 -17.15 -10.18
N ASP A 280 7.33 -16.95 -9.29
CA ASP A 280 6.09 -17.73 -9.20
C ASP A 280 4.93 -17.06 -9.95
N GLY A 281 5.18 -15.93 -10.62
CA GLY A 281 4.18 -15.12 -11.30
C GLY A 281 3.33 -14.25 -10.37
N LEU A 282 3.59 -14.23 -9.06
CA LEU A 282 2.93 -13.33 -8.11
C LEU A 282 3.71 -12.02 -7.96
N GLY A 283 2.99 -10.90 -7.82
CA GLY A 283 3.54 -9.54 -7.78
C GLY A 283 2.56 -8.47 -8.24
N TRP A 284 2.94 -7.20 -8.17
CA TRP A 284 2.05 -6.09 -8.55
C TRP A 284 1.36 -6.32 -9.91
N GLY A 285 0.02 -6.24 -9.92
CA GLY A 285 -0.78 -6.36 -11.14
C GLY A 285 -0.94 -7.78 -11.72
N CYS A 286 -0.57 -8.84 -10.98
CA CYS A 286 -0.75 -10.22 -11.43
C CYS A 286 -2.19 -10.73 -11.46
N LEU A 287 -3.09 -10.06 -10.74
CA LEU A 287 -4.52 -10.38 -10.73
C LEU A 287 -5.30 -9.16 -11.25
N PRO A 288 -6.36 -9.36 -12.05
CA PRO A 288 -7.31 -8.31 -12.35
C PRO A 288 -7.85 -7.68 -11.05
N PHE A 289 -7.91 -6.36 -10.98
CA PHE A 289 -8.41 -5.69 -9.79
C PHE A 289 -9.95 -5.67 -9.79
N ALA A 290 -10.53 -6.63 -9.08
CA ALA A 290 -11.97 -6.83 -8.95
C ALA A 290 -12.34 -7.12 -7.48
N PRO A 291 -12.30 -6.09 -6.60
CA PRO A 291 -12.60 -6.29 -5.18
C PRO A 291 -14.06 -6.69 -5.00
N ILE A 292 -14.29 -7.70 -4.14
CA ILE A 292 -15.65 -8.10 -3.75
C ILE A 292 -16.05 -7.23 -2.56
N LEU A 293 -16.95 -6.27 -2.80
CA LEU A 293 -17.39 -5.32 -1.78
C LEU A 293 -18.78 -5.68 -1.27
N GLN A 294 -18.86 -6.10 0.00
CA GLN A 294 -20.10 -6.43 0.70
C GLN A 294 -20.39 -5.42 1.81
N LEU A 295 -21.60 -5.49 2.39
CA LEU A 295 -21.96 -4.64 3.53
C LEU A 295 -21.04 -4.89 4.74
N GLU A 296 -20.71 -6.16 4.96
CA GLU A 296 -19.77 -6.63 5.98
C GLU A 296 -18.34 -6.80 5.42
N PRO A 297 -17.31 -6.84 6.29
CA PRO A 297 -15.93 -7.09 5.88
C PRO A 297 -15.78 -8.34 4.99
N THR A 298 -15.00 -8.22 3.92
CA THR A 298 -14.67 -9.31 3.01
C THR A 298 -13.20 -9.69 3.18
N PRO A 299 -12.87 -10.97 3.46
CA PRO A 299 -11.50 -11.43 3.62
C PRO A 299 -10.63 -11.15 2.39
N ILE A 300 -9.43 -10.63 2.61
CA ILE A 300 -8.39 -10.44 1.59
C ILE A 300 -7.44 -11.65 1.65
N SER A 301 -7.23 -12.32 0.51
CA SER A 301 -6.21 -13.38 0.42
C SER A 301 -4.81 -12.79 0.26
N PHE A 302 -3.77 -13.58 0.54
CA PHE A 302 -2.39 -13.14 0.33
C PHE A 302 -2.13 -12.77 -1.15
N GLU A 303 -2.67 -13.55 -2.09
CA GLU A 303 -2.52 -13.31 -3.53
C GLU A 303 -3.20 -12.00 -3.94
N GLN A 304 -4.38 -11.70 -3.40
CA GLN A 304 -5.03 -10.41 -3.60
C GLN A 304 -4.19 -9.26 -3.03
N TYR A 305 -3.67 -9.42 -1.81
CA TYR A 305 -2.80 -8.42 -1.18
C TYR A 305 -1.55 -8.16 -2.02
N ILE A 306 -0.79 -9.19 -2.39
CA ILE A 306 0.48 -9.01 -3.11
C ILE A 306 0.28 -8.51 -4.55
N CYS A 307 -0.83 -8.87 -5.21
CA CYS A 307 -1.12 -8.38 -6.56
C CYS A 307 -1.76 -6.97 -6.58
N TRP A 308 -2.49 -6.57 -5.53
CA TRP A 308 -3.28 -5.33 -5.54
C TRP A 308 -2.75 -4.23 -4.63
N CYS A 309 -2.01 -4.55 -3.57
CA CYS A 309 -1.49 -3.56 -2.64
C CYS A 309 -0.28 -2.82 -3.27
N PRO A 310 -0.29 -1.48 -3.33
CA PRO A 310 0.84 -0.73 -3.84
C PRO A 310 2.00 -0.71 -2.83
N GLU A 311 3.19 -0.31 -3.30
CA GLU A 311 4.30 0.07 -2.42
C GLU A 311 3.85 1.19 -1.45
N ALA A 312 4.31 1.15 -0.21
CA ALA A 312 3.95 2.09 0.86
C ALA A 312 4.64 3.46 0.70
N LYS A 313 4.66 4.00 -0.52
CA LYS A 313 5.18 5.32 -0.85
C LYS A 313 4.09 6.38 -0.72
N PHE A 314 3.97 6.94 0.49
CA PHE A 314 2.94 7.93 0.82
C PHE A 314 3.42 9.33 0.44
N GLU A 315 2.84 9.89 -0.61
CA GLU A 315 3.10 11.25 -1.08
C GLU A 315 1.83 12.09 -0.96
N PHE A 316 1.97 13.41 -0.83
CA PHE A 316 0.83 14.33 -0.82
C PHE A 316 1.04 15.36 -1.93
N ALA A 317 0.14 15.35 -2.92
CA ALA A 317 0.21 16.22 -4.08
C ALA A 317 -1.20 16.66 -4.48
N ASP A 318 -1.35 17.91 -4.93
CA ASP A 318 -2.63 18.47 -5.40
C ASP A 318 -3.79 18.33 -4.39
N GLY A 319 -3.48 18.40 -3.09
CA GLY A 319 -4.49 18.29 -2.02
C GLY A 319 -4.97 16.87 -1.73
N LYS A 320 -4.31 15.85 -2.28
CA LYS A 320 -4.67 14.44 -2.12
C LYS A 320 -3.46 13.57 -1.83
N ILE A 321 -3.69 12.50 -1.06
CA ILE A 321 -2.68 11.46 -0.86
C ILE A 321 -2.47 10.67 -2.16
N GLN A 322 -1.22 10.34 -2.47
CA GLN A 322 -0.80 9.54 -3.61
C GLN A 322 -0.03 8.33 -3.08
N ILE A 323 -0.46 7.13 -3.46
CA ILE A 323 0.20 5.87 -3.12
C ILE A 323 0.09 4.97 -4.35
N GLY A 324 1.22 4.66 -5.00
CA GLY A 324 1.24 3.86 -6.25
C GLY A 324 0.51 4.50 -7.44
N GLY A 325 0.41 5.84 -7.47
CA GLY A 325 -0.35 6.58 -8.48
C GLY A 325 -1.86 6.30 -8.43
N ASP A 326 -2.57 6.63 -9.52
CA ASP A 326 -4.03 6.46 -9.62
C ASP A 326 -4.48 5.00 -9.45
N MET A 327 -3.72 4.05 -9.99
CA MET A 327 -4.02 2.62 -9.87
C MET A 327 -3.77 2.12 -8.44
N GLY A 328 -2.67 2.53 -7.82
CA GLY A 328 -2.34 2.17 -6.44
C GLY A 328 -3.40 2.64 -5.45
N ILE A 329 -3.81 3.91 -5.53
CA ILE A 329 -4.80 4.46 -4.61
C ILE A 329 -6.21 3.91 -4.86
N ARG A 330 -6.59 3.65 -6.13
CA ARG A 330 -7.82 2.91 -6.47
C ARG A 330 -7.83 1.56 -5.77
N ASN A 331 -6.73 0.80 -5.91
CA ASN A 331 -6.64 -0.53 -5.34
C ASN A 331 -6.66 -0.51 -3.82
N LEU A 332 -5.92 0.42 -3.23
CA LEU A 332 -5.85 0.65 -1.80
C LEU A 332 -7.22 1.00 -1.21
N ILE A 333 -7.98 1.91 -1.84
CA ILE A 333 -9.36 2.21 -1.43
C ILE A 333 -10.20 0.93 -1.44
N GLY A 334 -10.13 0.11 -2.50
CA GLY A 334 -10.88 -1.15 -2.54
C GLY A 334 -10.48 -2.15 -1.45
N LEU A 335 -9.18 -2.32 -1.16
CA LEU A 335 -8.69 -3.16 -0.06
C LEU A 335 -9.18 -2.66 1.31
N LEU A 336 -9.21 -1.33 1.51
CA LEU A 336 -9.74 -0.72 2.74
C LEU A 336 -11.26 -0.91 2.85
N LEU A 337 -12.00 -0.79 1.74
CA LEU A 337 -13.44 -1.09 1.71
C LEU A 337 -13.72 -2.57 2.00
N MET A 338 -12.92 -3.51 1.49
CA MET A 338 -12.99 -4.92 1.85
C MET A 338 -12.73 -5.12 3.36
N THR A 339 -11.74 -4.42 3.91
CA THR A 339 -11.36 -4.52 5.34
C THR A 339 -12.48 -4.10 6.28
N PHE A 340 -13.25 -3.06 5.94
CA PHE A 340 -14.31 -2.54 6.81
C PHE A 340 -15.71 -3.05 6.48
N GLY A 341 -15.96 -3.48 5.25
CA GLY A 341 -17.31 -3.60 4.71
C GLY A 341 -17.93 -2.23 4.44
N LEU A 342 -18.82 -2.15 3.44
CA LEU A 342 -19.40 -0.88 3.00
C LEU A 342 -20.18 -0.17 4.11
N ALA A 343 -20.91 -0.91 4.95
CA ALA A 343 -21.76 -0.34 5.99
C ALA A 343 -20.97 0.41 7.07
N ASN A 344 -19.76 -0.04 7.38
CA ASN A 344 -18.86 0.68 8.28
C ASN A 344 -17.99 1.70 7.55
N ALA A 345 -17.64 1.45 6.28
CA ALA A 345 -16.84 2.36 5.49
C ALA A 345 -17.55 3.69 5.22
N VAL A 346 -18.88 3.69 5.00
CA VAL A 346 -19.62 4.94 4.75
C VAL A 346 -19.59 5.91 5.94
N LYS A 347 -19.26 5.45 7.14
CA LYS A 347 -19.15 6.30 8.34
C LYS A 347 -17.91 7.20 8.33
N VAL A 348 -16.94 6.96 7.44
CA VAL A 348 -15.72 7.78 7.36
C VAL A 348 -15.96 9.14 6.70
N LEU A 349 -17.10 9.38 6.05
CA LEU A 349 -17.44 10.69 5.50
C LEU A 349 -18.86 11.08 5.90
N PRO A 350 -19.21 12.37 5.92
CA PRO A 350 -20.58 12.79 6.15
C PRO A 350 -21.51 12.24 5.06
N LEU A 351 -22.75 11.91 5.45
CA LEU A 351 -23.79 11.37 4.55
C LEU A 351 -23.95 12.18 3.25
N GLN A 352 -23.87 13.51 3.35
CA GLN A 352 -23.96 14.43 2.20
C GLN A 352 -22.92 14.14 1.10
N ALA A 353 -21.70 13.75 1.47
CA ALA A 353 -20.64 13.48 0.50
C ALA A 353 -20.96 12.24 -0.35
N TRP A 354 -21.52 11.20 0.28
CA TRP A 354 -21.94 9.99 -0.41
C TRP A 354 -23.14 10.22 -1.32
N ILE A 355 -24.14 10.95 -0.85
CA ILE A 355 -25.31 11.31 -1.67
C ILE A 355 -24.87 12.08 -2.92
N GLY A 356 -24.03 13.11 -2.74
CA GLY A 356 -23.53 13.92 -3.85
C GLY A 356 -22.77 13.09 -4.88
N ALA A 357 -21.88 12.20 -4.42
CA ALA A 357 -21.12 11.32 -5.31
C ALA A 357 -22.01 10.32 -6.08
N LEU A 358 -23.05 9.77 -5.43
CA LEU A 358 -24.00 8.87 -6.09
C LEU A 358 -24.89 9.61 -7.10
N GLN A 359 -25.36 10.81 -6.76
CA GLN A 359 -26.14 11.65 -7.67
C GLN A 359 -25.31 12.05 -8.91
N GLU A 360 -24.07 12.48 -8.70
CA GLU A 360 -23.12 12.77 -9.78
C GLU A 360 -22.92 11.55 -10.68
N ARG A 361 -22.65 10.38 -10.08
CA ARG A 361 -22.48 9.13 -10.82
C ARG A 361 -23.71 8.79 -11.66
N VAL A 362 -24.92 8.86 -11.09
CA VAL A 362 -26.17 8.59 -11.83
C VAL A 362 -26.30 9.52 -13.04
N GLY A 363 -26.02 10.82 -12.87
CA GLY A 363 -26.05 11.78 -13.97
C GLY A 363 -25.01 11.48 -15.06
N LEU A 364 -23.79 11.12 -14.66
CA LEU A 364 -22.70 10.76 -15.57
C LEU A 364 -22.97 9.46 -16.35
N GLU A 365 -23.62 8.47 -15.73
CA GLU A 365 -24.01 7.21 -16.40
C GLU A 365 -25.16 7.43 -17.40
N GLN A 366 -26.10 8.34 -17.11
CA GLN A 366 -27.17 8.72 -18.05
C GLN A 366 -26.64 9.38 -19.33
N GLN A 367 -25.51 10.10 -19.23
CA GLN A 367 -24.88 10.81 -20.34
C GLN A 367 -23.73 10.01 -20.98
N ASP A 368 -23.56 8.73 -20.65
CA ASP A 368 -22.38 7.94 -21.03
C ASP A 368 -22.13 7.90 -22.54
N ASN A 369 -23.19 7.78 -23.35
CA ASN A 369 -23.07 7.76 -24.82
C ASN A 369 -22.40 9.03 -25.36
N GLU A 370 -22.78 10.20 -24.85
CA GLU A 370 -22.21 11.48 -25.26
C GLU A 370 -20.78 11.65 -24.75
N ARG A 371 -20.52 11.21 -23.51
CA ARG A 371 -19.19 11.21 -22.89
C ARG A 371 -18.21 10.33 -23.68
N LYS A 372 -18.58 9.09 -23.99
CA LYS A 372 -17.77 8.18 -24.82
C LYS A 372 -17.55 8.74 -26.22
N ALA A 373 -18.56 9.35 -26.85
CA ALA A 373 -18.37 10.01 -28.14
C ALA A 373 -17.36 11.17 -28.08
N ALA A 374 -17.34 11.94 -26.99
CA ALA A 374 -16.30 12.95 -26.76
C ALA A 374 -14.92 12.33 -26.54
N TRP A 375 -14.82 11.25 -25.76
CA TRP A 375 -13.55 10.57 -25.47
C TRP A 375 -12.97 9.90 -26.72
N TRP A 376 -13.81 9.32 -27.59
CA TRP A 376 -13.37 8.79 -28.88
C TRP A 376 -12.77 9.87 -29.80
N ARG A 377 -13.26 11.12 -29.73
CA ARG A 377 -12.64 12.24 -30.46
C ARG A 377 -11.24 12.56 -29.91
N LEU A 378 -11.09 12.61 -28.59
CA LEU A 378 -9.79 12.81 -27.94
C LEU A 378 -8.81 11.67 -28.25
N ALA A 379 -9.27 10.42 -28.20
CA ALA A 379 -8.45 9.25 -28.53
C ALA A 379 -7.91 9.33 -29.98
N ARG A 380 -8.76 9.72 -30.94
CA ARG A 380 -8.34 9.93 -32.34
C ARG A 380 -7.36 11.09 -32.50
N GLN A 381 -7.55 12.19 -31.76
CA GLN A 381 -6.60 13.31 -31.76
C GLN A 381 -5.23 12.88 -31.21
N ALA A 382 -5.21 12.16 -30.09
CA ALA A 382 -3.99 11.62 -29.51
C ALA A 382 -3.31 10.62 -30.47
N ALA A 383 -4.09 9.77 -31.13
CA ALA A 383 -3.58 8.80 -32.10
C ALA A 383 -3.05 9.48 -33.39
N ALA A 384 -3.63 10.61 -33.82
CA ALA A 384 -3.10 11.42 -34.92
C ALA A 384 -1.78 12.10 -34.51
N LEU A 385 -1.72 12.66 -33.30
CA LEU A 385 -0.51 13.24 -32.73
C LEU A 385 0.64 12.21 -32.66
N LEU A 386 0.36 10.97 -32.23
CA LEU A 386 1.35 9.88 -32.22
C LEU A 386 1.90 9.57 -33.63
N ARG A 387 1.03 9.58 -34.64
CA ARG A 387 1.42 9.35 -36.05
C ARG A 387 2.28 10.48 -36.59
N GLU A 388 1.82 11.71 -36.43
CA GLU A 388 2.41 12.89 -37.03
C GLU A 388 3.76 13.24 -36.39
N ASN A 389 3.83 13.21 -35.06
CA ASN A 389 5.01 13.69 -34.32
C ASN A 389 6.04 12.59 -34.04
N TYR A 390 5.61 11.32 -33.99
CA TYR A 390 6.47 10.21 -33.55
C TYR A 390 6.54 9.04 -34.54
N GLY A 391 5.82 9.10 -35.66
CA GLY A 391 5.86 8.07 -36.70
C GLY A 391 5.25 6.74 -36.30
N VAL A 392 4.42 6.71 -35.26
CA VAL A 392 3.74 5.50 -34.77
C VAL A 392 2.73 5.05 -35.83
N THR A 393 2.87 3.84 -36.35
CA THR A 393 2.02 3.31 -37.43
C THR A 393 0.81 2.56 -36.90
N ARG A 394 0.92 1.95 -35.72
CA ARG A 394 -0.13 1.12 -35.12
C ARG A 394 -0.55 1.66 -33.76
N VAL A 395 -1.80 2.11 -33.70
CA VAL A 395 -2.44 2.59 -32.47
C VAL A 395 -3.79 1.91 -32.32
N GLY A 396 -4.09 1.43 -31.12
CA GLY A 396 -5.44 1.00 -30.75
C GLY A 396 -5.86 1.55 -29.39
N VAL A 397 -7.12 1.38 -29.07
CA VAL A 397 -7.74 1.77 -27.80
C VAL A 397 -8.24 0.52 -27.08
N ILE A 398 -8.06 0.47 -25.77
CA ILE A 398 -8.56 -0.60 -24.89
C ILE A 398 -9.29 0.00 -23.68
N GLY A 399 -9.91 -0.86 -22.86
CA GLY A 399 -10.50 -0.50 -21.58
C GLY A 399 -11.90 0.12 -21.69
N ASP A 400 -12.28 0.92 -20.70
CA ASP A 400 -13.67 1.35 -20.49
C ASP A 400 -14.28 2.15 -21.65
N LEU A 401 -13.45 2.78 -22.50
CA LEU A 401 -13.92 3.48 -23.69
C LEU A 401 -14.48 2.52 -24.77
N VAL A 402 -13.98 1.29 -24.81
CA VAL A 402 -14.44 0.25 -25.76
C VAL A 402 -15.56 -0.60 -25.17
N ARG A 403 -15.56 -0.78 -23.85
CA ARG A 403 -16.52 -1.61 -23.13
C ARG A 403 -17.94 -1.03 -23.18
N SER A 404 -18.94 -1.90 -23.01
CA SER A 404 -20.35 -1.48 -22.98
C SER A 404 -20.75 -0.81 -21.65
N GLN A 405 -20.04 -1.09 -20.56
CA GLN A 405 -20.28 -0.51 -19.25
C GLN A 405 -19.98 1.00 -19.23
N PRO A 406 -20.72 1.83 -18.47
CA PRO A 406 -20.45 3.25 -18.40
C PRO A 406 -19.04 3.62 -17.92
N LEU A 407 -18.54 4.77 -18.38
CA LEU A 407 -17.30 5.36 -17.89
C LEU A 407 -17.43 5.73 -16.41
N SER A 408 -16.54 5.18 -15.58
CA SER A 408 -16.47 5.41 -14.15
C SER A 408 -15.55 6.58 -13.77
N TYR A 409 -15.44 6.86 -12.47
CA TYR A 409 -14.47 7.82 -11.92
C TYR A 409 -13.02 7.46 -12.28
N TRP A 410 -12.71 6.16 -12.35
CA TRP A 410 -11.35 5.65 -12.61
C TRP A 410 -11.06 5.39 -14.09
N SER A 411 -12.01 5.70 -14.97
CA SER A 411 -11.84 5.47 -16.40
C SER A 411 -10.87 6.50 -16.98
N ASP A 412 -9.94 6.02 -17.79
CA ASP A 412 -9.02 6.81 -18.60
C ASP A 412 -9.12 6.40 -20.07
N ILE A 413 -8.65 7.25 -20.96
CA ILE A 413 -8.45 6.86 -22.37
C ILE A 413 -7.12 6.13 -22.45
N THR A 414 -7.16 4.82 -22.67
CA THR A 414 -5.94 4.00 -22.76
C THR A 414 -5.64 3.64 -24.21
N LEU A 415 -4.56 4.21 -24.73
CA LEU A 415 -4.00 3.93 -26.06
C LEU A 415 -2.91 2.86 -25.95
N VAL A 416 -2.84 1.99 -26.94
CA VAL A 416 -1.80 0.97 -27.09
C VAL A 416 -1.07 1.21 -28.40
N ALA A 417 0.25 1.31 -28.35
CA ALA A 417 1.07 1.55 -29.53
C ALA A 417 2.34 0.68 -29.54
N TRP A 418 2.70 0.15 -30.72
CA TRP A 418 3.75 -0.87 -30.86
C TRP A 418 5.12 -0.31 -31.28
N ASP A 419 5.13 0.76 -32.04
CA ASP A 419 6.33 1.32 -32.67
C ASP A 419 6.68 2.71 -32.13
N VAL A 420 6.47 2.90 -30.83
CA VAL A 420 6.79 4.15 -30.12
C VAL A 420 8.30 4.24 -29.86
N PRO A 421 8.97 5.34 -30.27
CA PRO A 421 10.38 5.55 -29.94
C PRO A 421 10.61 5.60 -28.42
N ARG A 422 11.45 4.70 -27.88
CA ARG A 422 11.65 4.56 -26.42
C ARG A 422 12.03 5.87 -25.71
N VAL A 423 12.90 6.67 -26.33
CA VAL A 423 13.39 7.95 -25.77
C VAL A 423 12.36 9.09 -25.78
N LYS A 424 11.14 8.86 -26.31
CA LYS A 424 10.09 9.89 -26.46
C LYS A 424 8.94 9.79 -25.48
N SER A 425 9.03 8.88 -24.51
CA SER A 425 7.92 8.60 -23.60
C SER A 425 7.51 9.82 -22.76
N TYR A 426 8.47 10.66 -22.36
CA TYR A 426 8.19 11.86 -21.56
C TYR A 426 7.57 12.98 -22.40
N GLU A 427 8.06 13.23 -23.61
CA GLU A 427 7.47 14.22 -24.51
C GLU A 427 6.03 13.87 -24.90
N ILE A 428 5.77 12.59 -25.19
CA ILE A 428 4.42 12.10 -25.45
C ILE A 428 3.50 12.35 -24.24
N TYR A 429 3.98 12.04 -23.03
CA TYR A 429 3.23 12.31 -21.80
C TYR A 429 2.88 13.79 -21.66
N GLN A 430 3.85 14.70 -21.91
CA GLN A 430 3.60 16.14 -21.84
C GLN A 430 2.56 16.61 -22.86
N GLU A 431 2.64 16.13 -24.10
CA GLU A 431 1.67 16.46 -25.15
C GLU A 431 0.29 15.91 -24.84
N PHE A 432 0.21 14.71 -24.26
CA PHE A 432 -1.04 14.13 -23.77
C PHE A 432 -1.66 14.98 -22.66
N CYS A 433 -0.87 15.44 -21.68
CA CYS A 433 -1.35 16.35 -20.65
C CYS A 433 -1.81 17.71 -21.19
N GLN A 434 -1.21 18.20 -22.28
CA GLN A 434 -1.65 19.42 -22.97
C GLN A 434 -2.96 19.20 -23.73
N LEU A 435 -3.13 18.03 -24.35
CA LEU A 435 -4.32 17.68 -25.10
C LEU A 435 -5.53 17.46 -24.18
N SER A 436 -5.34 16.82 -23.03
CA SER A 436 -6.39 16.64 -22.03
C SER A 436 -5.83 16.46 -20.63
N GLN A 437 -6.33 17.26 -19.68
CA GLN A 437 -6.09 17.05 -18.25
C GLN A 437 -7.08 16.06 -17.65
N GLN A 438 -8.33 16.07 -18.14
CA GLN A 438 -9.36 15.08 -17.84
C GLN A 438 -10.27 14.88 -19.08
N PRO A 439 -10.53 13.62 -19.51
CA PRO A 439 -9.92 12.39 -19.01
C PRO A 439 -8.40 12.34 -19.24
N LYS A 440 -7.68 11.54 -18.47
CA LYS A 440 -6.25 11.34 -18.75
C LYS A 440 -6.10 10.45 -19.98
N LEU A 441 -5.08 10.76 -20.76
CA LEU A 441 -4.61 9.92 -21.86
C LEU A 441 -3.46 9.06 -21.33
N ARG A 442 -3.59 7.74 -21.39
CA ARG A 442 -2.55 6.77 -21.03
C ARG A 442 -2.01 6.11 -22.29
N LEU A 443 -0.70 5.93 -22.36
CA LEU A 443 -0.04 5.19 -23.43
C LEU A 443 0.59 3.91 -22.87
N LEU A 444 0.12 2.77 -23.37
CA LEU A 444 0.74 1.47 -23.13
C LEU A 444 1.59 1.06 -24.33
N LYS A 445 2.77 0.52 -24.01
CA LYS A 445 3.69 -0.09 -24.96
C LYS A 445 3.74 -1.59 -24.66
N PRO A 446 3.38 -2.48 -25.59
CA PRO A 446 3.33 -3.92 -25.34
C PRO A 446 4.64 -4.56 -24.88
N ASP A 447 5.78 -3.94 -25.18
CA ASP A 447 7.11 -4.37 -24.75
C ASP A 447 7.46 -3.94 -23.31
N ASP A 448 6.67 -3.04 -22.71
CA ASP A 448 6.83 -2.60 -21.33
C ASP A 448 5.99 -3.45 -20.37
N PHE A 449 6.15 -3.22 -19.06
CA PHE A 449 5.29 -3.84 -18.06
C PHE A 449 3.81 -3.50 -18.31
N MET A 450 2.96 -4.53 -18.25
CA MET A 450 1.50 -4.41 -18.27
C MET A 450 0.93 -5.34 -17.20
N THR A 451 -0.08 -4.84 -16.50
CA THR A 451 -0.89 -5.66 -15.59
C THR A 451 -1.61 -6.78 -16.36
N VAL A 452 -2.07 -7.81 -15.65
CA VAL A 452 -2.85 -8.90 -16.27
C VAL A 452 -4.15 -8.38 -16.89
N GLU A 453 -4.80 -7.39 -16.27
CA GLU A 453 -5.99 -6.74 -16.81
C GLU A 453 -5.69 -6.03 -18.14
N GLU A 454 -4.60 -5.25 -18.22
CA GLU A 454 -4.19 -4.58 -19.45
C GLU A 454 -3.82 -5.58 -20.55
N LYS A 455 -3.08 -6.64 -20.22
CA LYS A 455 -2.74 -7.72 -21.17
C LYS A 455 -4.00 -8.37 -21.74
N GLN A 456 -4.97 -8.70 -20.89
CA GLN A 456 -6.24 -9.28 -21.33
C GLN A 456 -7.03 -8.30 -22.20
N ALA A 457 -7.07 -7.02 -21.84
CA ALA A 457 -7.77 -6.00 -22.63
C ALA A 457 -7.12 -5.79 -24.01
N VAL A 458 -5.79 -5.84 -24.13
CA VAL A 458 -5.09 -5.81 -25.44
C VAL A 458 -5.51 -6.99 -26.34
N VAL A 459 -5.75 -8.16 -25.76
CA VAL A 459 -6.13 -9.36 -26.54
C VAL A 459 -7.61 -9.35 -26.90
N ASN A 460 -8.48 -8.94 -25.97
CA ASN A 460 -9.92 -9.16 -26.08
C ASN A 460 -10.72 -7.91 -26.48
N GLU A 461 -10.18 -6.70 -26.27
CA GLU A 461 -10.93 -5.44 -26.35
C GLU A 461 -10.29 -4.42 -27.30
N LEU A 462 -9.17 -4.73 -27.94
CA LEU A 462 -8.45 -3.77 -28.78
C LEU A 462 -9.26 -3.33 -29.99
N VAL A 463 -9.48 -2.02 -30.11
CA VAL A 463 -10.04 -1.37 -31.30
C VAL A 463 -8.97 -0.49 -31.93
N GLU A 464 -8.49 -0.87 -33.12
CA GLU A 464 -7.52 -0.06 -33.88
C GLU A 464 -8.17 1.22 -34.43
N ILE A 465 -7.46 2.35 -34.34
CA ILE A 465 -7.96 3.69 -34.72
C ILE A 465 -6.97 4.53 -35.50
#